data_AF-A0A7Y2G2Z9-F1
#
_entry.id   AF-A0A7Y2G2Z9-F1
#
_cell.length_a   1.000
_cell.length_b   1.000
_cell.length_c   1.000
_cell.angle_alpha   90.00
_cell.angle_beta   90.00
_cell.angle_gamma   90.00
#
_symmetry.space_group_name_H-M   'P 1'
#
loop_
_entity.id
_entity.type
_entity.pdbx_description
1 polymer ?
#
loop_
_entity_poly.entity_id
_entity_poly.type
_entity_poly.pdbx_seq_one_letter_code
_entity_poly.pdbx_strand_id
1 'polypeptide(L)' 'MPSRDTNPDRHVLEAAASIAAYFSKARGSGLVPVSYAPRKYVRKAKGTSVGKVILEREEVVIVPPVLPKG' A
#
# COMPACT_ATOMS: atom_id res chain seq x y z
N MET A 1 15.92 -9.06 13.65
CA MET A 1 14.66 -9.41 12.95
C MET A 1 13.57 -8.56 13.57
N PRO A 2 12.78 -7.78 12.81
CA PRO A 2 11.75 -6.96 13.42
C PRO A 2 10.64 -7.88 13.95
N SER A 3 10.28 -7.67 15.21
CA SER A 3 9.27 -8.44 15.93
C SER A 3 7.91 -8.32 15.24
N ARG A 4 7.17 -9.42 15.24
CA ARG A 4 5.93 -9.65 14.48
C ARG A 4 4.76 -8.71 14.83
N ASP A 5 4.92 -7.91 15.88
CA ASP A 5 3.92 -7.02 16.47
C ASP A 5 4.35 -5.53 16.47
N THR A 6 5.45 -5.18 15.80
CA THR A 6 5.85 -3.78 15.64
C THR A 6 4.94 -3.10 14.64
N ASN A 7 4.06 -2.21 15.12
CA ASN A 7 3.38 -1.24 14.26
C ASN A 7 4.46 -0.52 13.44
N PRO A 8 4.45 -0.60 12.09
CA PRO A 8 5.52 -0.01 11.30
C PRO A 8 5.55 1.49 11.54
N ASP A 9 6.75 2.04 11.69
CA ASP A 9 6.92 3.49 11.80
C ASP A 9 6.25 4.20 10.62
N ARG A 10 5.66 5.35 10.90
CA ARG A 10 4.93 6.15 9.91
C ARG A 10 5.77 6.43 8.66
N HIS A 11 7.07 6.67 8.84
CA HIS A 11 8.03 6.86 7.75
C HIS A 11 8.15 5.63 6.83
N VAL A 12 8.09 4.42 7.38
CA VAL A 12 8.16 3.18 6.58
C VAL A 12 6.88 2.98 5.78
N LEU A 13 5.72 3.28 6.38
CA LEU A 13 4.43 3.26 5.68
C LEU A 13 4.41 4.27 4.52
N GLU A 14 4.86 5.49 4.75
CA GLU A 14 4.92 6.54 3.72
C GLU A 14 5.90 6.16 2.59
N ALA A 15 7.06 5.58 2.91
CA ALA A 15 8.02 5.09 1.91
C ALA A 15 7.45 3.93 1.08
N ALA A 16 6.84 2.93 1.73
CA ALA A 16 6.20 1.80 1.05
C ALA A 16 5.02 2.26 0.17
N ALA A 17 4.21 3.20 0.66
CA ALA A 17 3.13 3.78 -0.11
C ALA A 17 3.64 4.54 -1.34
N SER A 18 4.76 5.27 -1.20
CA SER A 18 5.38 6.01 -2.33
C SER A 18 5.82 5.06 -3.45
N ILE A 19 6.39 3.91 -3.09
CA ILE A 19 6.76 2.84 -4.03
C ILE A 19 5.51 2.27 -4.72
N ALA A 20 4.47 1.97 -3.95
CA ALA A 20 3.21 1.45 -4.48
C ALA A 20 2.55 2.45 -5.45
N ALA A 21 2.57 3.74 -5.11
CA ALA A 21 2.11 4.82 -5.97
C ALA A 21 2.91 4.90 -7.28
N TYR A 22 4.24 4.72 -7.23
CA TYR A 22 5.10 4.74 -8.41
C TYR A 22 4.80 3.61 -9.41
N PHE A 23 4.52 2.40 -8.92
CA PHE A 23 4.11 1.25 -9.74
C PHE A 23 2.60 1.22 -10.07
N SER A 24 1.88 2.29 -9.75
CA SER A 24 0.45 2.42 -10.07
C SER A 24 0.22 3.12 -11.42
N LYS A 25 -1.03 3.11 -11.88
CA LYS A 25 -1.45 3.91 -13.04
C LYS A 25 -1.34 5.42 -12.81
N ALA A 26 -1.29 5.87 -11.55
CA ALA A 26 -1.27 7.27 -11.16
C ALA A 26 0.14 7.86 -10.98
N ARG A 27 1.18 7.19 -11.50
CA ARG A 27 2.59 7.62 -11.37
C ARG A 27 2.90 9.05 -11.85
N GLY A 28 2.07 9.61 -12.72
CA GLY A 28 2.23 10.97 -13.26
C GLY A 28 1.52 12.05 -12.43
N SER A 29 0.74 11.66 -11.42
CA SER A 29 0.04 12.59 -10.54
C SER A 29 0.94 13.00 -9.38
N GLY A 30 0.89 14.28 -8.99
CA GLY A 30 1.71 14.80 -7.89
C GLY A 30 1.36 14.20 -6.53
N LEU A 31 0.09 13.88 -6.29
CA LEU A 31 -0.41 13.25 -5.07
C LEU A 31 -1.26 12.04 -5.45
N VAL A 32 -0.94 10.87 -4.89
CA VAL A 32 -1.62 9.61 -5.16
C VAL A 32 -2.20 9.05 -3.85
N PRO A 33 -3.51 8.74 -3.80
CA PRO A 33 -4.09 8.03 -2.68
C PRO A 33 -3.70 6.54 -2.74
N VAL A 34 -3.14 6.03 -1.64
CA VAL A 34 -2.73 4.63 -1.49
C VAL A 34 -3.45 4.05 -0.28
N SER A 35 -4.26 3.01 -0.53
CA SER A 35 -4.93 2.25 0.52
C SER A 35 -3.98 1.23 1.15
N TYR A 36 -3.92 1.19 2.47
CA TYR A 36 -3.18 0.19 3.22
C TYR A 36 -4.10 -0.50 4.24
N ALA A 37 -3.87 -1.79 4.44
CA ALA A 37 -4.58 -2.59 5.43
C ALA A 37 -3.68 -3.73 5.94
N PRO A 38 -3.83 -4.15 7.21
CA PRO A 38 -3.20 -5.35 7.72
C PRO A 38 -3.56 -6.60 6.89
N ARG A 39 -2.59 -7.52 6.71
CA ARG A 39 -2.75 -8.76 5.93
C ARG A 39 -4.01 -9.57 6.30
N LYS A 40 -4.38 -9.60 7.57
CA LYS A 40 -5.57 -10.33 8.06
C LYS A 40 -6.89 -9.84 7.47
N TYR A 41 -6.93 -8.59 7.01
CA TYR A 41 -8.09 -7.96 6.38
C TYR A 41 -8.02 -7.96 4.85
N VAL A 42 -6.98 -8.58 4.25
CA VAL A 42 -6.88 -8.75 2.80
C VAL A 42 -7.38 -10.14 2.44
N ARG A 43 -8.43 -10.21 1.63
CA ARG A 43 -9.02 -11.49 1.20
C ARG A 43 -9.10 -11.60 -0.32
N LYS A 44 -8.92 -12.82 -0.82
CA LYS A 44 -9.19 -13.13 -2.22
C LYS A 44 -10.70 -13.12 -2.45
N ALA A 45 -11.16 -12.30 -3.38
CA ALA A 45 -12.56 -12.33 -3.81
C ALA A 45 -12.87 -13.66 -4.51
N LYS A 46 -13.93 -14.34 -4.07
CA LYS A 46 -14.39 -15.59 -4.69
C LYS A 46 -14.96 -15.27 -6.07
N GLY A 47 -14.47 -15.95 -7.12
CA GLY A 47 -14.98 -15.80 -8.48
C GLY A 47 -14.39 -14.63 -9.30
N THR A 48 -13.33 -13.96 -8.83
CA THR A 48 -12.62 -12.94 -9.62
C THR A 48 -11.35 -13.47 -10.27
N SER A 49 -10.92 -12.78 -11.33
CA SER A 49 -9.66 -13.03 -12.02
C SER A 49 -8.45 -12.93 -11.07
N VAL A 50 -7.39 -13.68 -11.40
CA VAL A 50 -6.13 -13.67 -10.65
C VAL A 50 -5.64 -12.22 -10.48
N GLY A 51 -5.24 -11.88 -9.25
CA GLY A 51 -4.76 -10.54 -8.90
C GLY A 51 -5.80 -9.59 -8.29
N LYS A 52 -7.10 -9.93 -8.32
CA LYS A 52 -8.13 -9.13 -7.61
C LYS A 52 -8.22 -9.55 -6.14
N VAL A 53 -8.18 -8.56 -5.25
CA VAL A 53 -8.31 -8.71 -3.81
C VAL A 53 -9.36 -7.74 -3.27
N ILE A 54 -9.98 -8.11 -2.16
CA ILE A 54 -10.85 -7.22 -1.37
C ILE A 54 -10.07 -6.83 -0.13
N LEU A 55 -10.08 -5.54 0.16
CA LEU A 55 -9.54 -4.94 1.36
C LEU A 55 -10.71 -4.65 2.31
N GLU A 56 -10.65 -5.18 3.52
CA GLU A 56 -11.54 -4.79 4.62
C GLU A 56 -10.79 -3.78 5.52
N ARG A 57 -11.48 -2.74 6.00
CA ARG A 57 -10.91 -1.72 6.92
C ARG A 57 -9.60 -1.10 6.41
N GLU A 58 -9.62 -0.62 5.17
CA GLU A 58 -8.48 0.12 4.63
C GLU A 58 -8.42 1.55 5.17
N GLU A 59 -7.20 2.04 5.31
CA GLU A 59 -6.90 3.44 5.53
C GLU A 59 -6.20 3.99 4.29
N VAL A 60 -6.42 5.26 3.98
CA VAL A 60 -5.87 5.90 2.77
C VAL A 60 -4.79 6.88 3.19
N VAL A 61 -3.60 6.75 2.60
CA VAL A 61 -2.50 7.72 2.73
C VAL A 61 -2.31 8.42 1.39
N ILE A 62 -2.19 9.74 1.42
CA ILE A 62 -1.89 10.53 0.23
C ILE A 62 -0.38 10.75 0.21
N VAL A 63 0.30 10.19 -0.80
CA VAL A 63 1.75 10.29 -0.95
C VAL A 63 2.15 10.68 -2.36
N PRO A 64 3.29 11.39 -2.54
CA PRO A 64 3.88 11.56 -3.84
C PRO A 64 4.49 10.23 -4.35
N PRO A 65 4.38 9.90 -5.64
CA PRO A 65 5.01 8.71 -6.21
C PRO A 65 6.52 8.91 -6.30
N VAL A 66 7.26 8.33 -5.34
CA VAL A 66 8.73 8.43 -5.27
C VAL A 66 9.33 7.04 -5.36
N LEU A 67 10.32 6.88 -6.24
CA LEU A 67 11.16 5.69 -6.25
C LEU A 67 12.28 5.88 -5.20
N PRO A 68 12.45 4.94 -4.24
CA PRO A 68 13.53 5.02 -3.27
C PRO A 68 14.86 5.01 -4.02
N LYS A 69 15.69 6.03 -3.74
CA LYS A 69 17.08 6.03 -4.17
C LYS A 69 17.83 5.13 -3.19
N GLY A 70 18.33 4.01 -3.70
CA GLY A 70 19.12 3.04 -2.93
C GLY A 70 20.43 3.63 -2.43
#